data_AF-A0A0B8P3P4-F1
#
_entry.id   AF-A0A0B8P3P4-F1
#
_cell.length_a   1.000
_cell.length_b   1.000
_cell.length_c   1.000
_cell.angle_alpha   90.00
_cell.angle_beta   90.00
_cell.angle_gamma   90.00
#
_symmetry.space_group_name_H-M   'P 1'
#
loop_
_entity.id
_entity.type
_entity.pdbx_description
1 polymer ?
#
loop_
_entity_poly.entity_id
_entity_poly.type
_entity_poly.pdbx_seq_one_letter_code
_entity_poly.pdbx_strand_id
1 'polypeptide(L)'
;MSKTTFPSDFLWGGAIAANQSEGGYREGGKGLTTVDMIPYGENRMPIKLGQVDSVELDPSEYYPSHNAIDFYNRYKEDIALLAEMGFKTFRISIAWARIFPKGDEETPNQEGIDFYRSVFEECKKYGIEPLVTLCHFDVPMHLVNEYGSWRNRE
;
A
#
# COMPACT_ATOMS: atom_id res chain seq x y z
N MET A 1 -33.52 -3.47 27.19
CA MET A 1 -32.49 -3.20 26.16
C MET A 1 -31.41 -2.33 26.79
N SER A 2 -30.13 -2.64 26.57
CA SER A 2 -29.02 -1.80 27.04
C SER A 2 -29.12 -0.41 26.37
N LYS A 3 -29.01 0.67 27.15
CA LYS A 3 -29.01 2.08 26.69
C LYS A 3 -27.63 2.58 26.25
N THR A 4 -26.67 1.67 26.07
CA THR A 4 -25.31 2.05 25.71
C THR A 4 -25.22 2.17 24.19
N THR A 5 -24.91 3.37 23.70
CA THR A 5 -24.66 3.63 22.28
C THR A 5 -23.20 4.02 22.09
N PHE A 6 -22.69 3.84 20.88
CA PHE A 6 -21.42 4.44 20.50
C PHE A 6 -21.51 5.98 20.56
N PRO A 7 -20.38 6.67 20.75
CA PRO A 7 -20.31 8.12 20.58
C PRO A 7 -20.88 8.54 19.21
N SER A 8 -21.50 9.72 19.16
CA SER A 8 -22.12 10.23 17.93
C SER A 8 -21.13 10.49 16.80
N ASP A 9 -19.86 10.67 17.15
CA ASP A 9 -18.71 10.93 16.28
C ASP A 9 -17.82 9.69 16.10
N PHE A 10 -18.30 8.49 16.46
CA PHE A 10 -17.55 7.27 16.26
C PHE A 10 -17.23 7.03 14.77
N LEU A 11 -15.94 6.86 14.47
CA LEU A 11 -15.44 6.71 13.10
C LEU A 11 -15.58 5.27 12.59
N TRP A 12 -16.78 4.93 12.12
CA TRP A 12 -16.99 3.69 11.37
C TRP A 12 -16.28 3.74 10.02
N GLY A 13 -15.62 2.66 9.65
CA GLY A 13 -14.83 2.61 8.42
C GLY A 13 -14.29 1.23 8.11
N GLY A 14 -13.34 1.20 7.18
CA GLY A 14 -12.64 0.00 6.74
C GLY A 14 -11.17 0.28 6.50
N ALA A 15 -10.39 -0.77 6.34
CA ALA A 15 -8.94 -0.68 6.23
C ALA A 15 -8.39 -1.56 5.10
N ILE A 16 -7.45 -1.01 4.34
CA ILE A 16 -6.62 -1.73 3.38
C ILE A 16 -5.15 -1.35 3.54
N ALA A 17 -4.26 -2.15 2.93
CA ALA A 17 -2.86 -1.80 2.71
C ALA A 17 -2.59 -1.67 1.21
N ALA A 18 -1.74 -0.73 0.82
CA ALA A 18 -1.39 -0.43 -0.57
C ALA A 18 -0.93 -1.68 -1.32
N ASN A 19 0.06 -2.40 -0.77
CA ASN A 19 0.63 -3.62 -1.35
C ASN A 19 -0.36 -4.79 -1.52
N GLN A 20 -1.50 -4.77 -0.82
CA GLN A 20 -2.55 -5.78 -0.91
C GLN A 20 -3.66 -5.42 -1.87
N SER A 21 -3.75 -4.15 -2.29
CA SER A 21 -4.95 -3.62 -2.96
C SER A 21 -4.65 -2.85 -4.24
N GLU A 22 -3.63 -2.00 -4.25
CA GLU A 22 -3.36 -1.08 -5.36
C GLU A 22 -3.03 -1.79 -6.66
N GLY A 23 -2.08 -2.72 -6.64
CA GLY A 23 -1.49 -3.24 -7.87
C GLY A 23 -0.63 -2.18 -8.56
N GLY A 24 -0.59 -2.17 -9.88
CA GLY A 24 0.17 -1.17 -10.67
C GLY A 24 1.62 -1.06 -10.19
N TYR A 25 2.29 -2.21 -9.95
CA TYR A 25 3.53 -2.28 -9.16
C TYR A 25 4.73 -1.53 -9.75
N ARG A 26 4.67 -1.18 -11.04
CA ARG A 26 5.64 -0.36 -11.79
C ARG A 26 5.01 0.91 -12.38
N GLU A 27 3.72 1.11 -12.21
CA GLU A 27 3.03 2.29 -12.73
C GLU A 27 3.39 3.52 -11.91
N GLY A 28 3.36 4.69 -12.55
CA GLY A 28 3.63 5.96 -11.88
C GLY A 28 5.06 6.10 -11.35
N GLY A 29 6.04 5.37 -11.93
CA GLY A 29 7.42 5.37 -11.45
C GLY A 29 7.67 4.58 -10.16
N LYS A 30 6.72 3.76 -9.71
CA LYS A 30 6.84 2.98 -8.46
C LYS A 30 8.05 2.02 -8.50
N GLY A 31 8.83 2.02 -7.42
CA GLY A 31 9.91 1.06 -7.17
C GLY A 31 9.43 -0.31 -6.67
N LEU A 32 10.32 -1.31 -6.68
CA LEU A 32 10.03 -2.60 -6.07
C LEU A 32 10.09 -2.51 -4.54
N THR A 33 9.20 -3.24 -3.88
CA THR A 33 9.15 -3.38 -2.43
C THR A 33 9.39 -4.83 -2.02
N THR A 34 9.63 -5.06 -0.74
CA THR A 34 9.74 -6.40 -0.16
C THR A 34 8.56 -7.31 -0.51
N VAL A 35 7.35 -6.77 -0.68
CA VAL A 35 6.14 -7.56 -1.01
C VAL A 35 6.05 -7.87 -2.50
N ASP A 36 6.63 -7.04 -3.36
CA ASP A 36 6.69 -7.30 -4.81
C ASP A 36 7.57 -8.51 -5.14
N MET A 37 8.43 -8.92 -4.21
CA MET A 37 9.33 -10.07 -4.33
C MET A 37 8.73 -11.38 -3.83
N ILE A 38 7.50 -11.36 -3.28
CA ILE A 38 6.88 -12.55 -2.66
C ILE A 38 5.96 -13.24 -3.68
N PRO A 39 6.35 -14.41 -4.21
CA PRO A 39 5.51 -15.13 -5.16
C PRO A 39 4.35 -15.86 -4.46
N TYR A 40 3.43 -16.35 -5.27
CA TYR A 40 2.52 -17.42 -4.91
C TYR A 40 3.23 -18.79 -5.00
N GLY A 41 2.70 -19.82 -4.33
CA GLY A 41 3.20 -21.19 -4.44
C GLY A 41 4.30 -21.54 -3.43
N GLU A 42 5.15 -22.50 -3.78
CA GLU A 42 6.10 -23.14 -2.85
C GLU A 42 7.17 -22.17 -2.33
N ASN A 43 7.66 -21.27 -3.19
CA ASN A 43 8.69 -20.28 -2.86
C ASN A 43 8.18 -19.14 -1.97
N ARG A 44 6.86 -19.04 -1.79
CA ARG A 44 6.20 -17.98 -1.02
C ARG A 44 6.72 -17.85 0.41
N MET A 45 6.76 -18.96 1.14
CA MET A 45 7.06 -18.96 2.57
C MET A 45 8.54 -18.76 2.88
N PRO A 46 9.48 -19.44 2.18
CA PRO A 46 10.90 -19.17 2.36
C PRO A 46 11.26 -17.69 2.12
N ILE A 47 10.75 -17.08 1.05
CA ILE A 47 11.01 -15.67 0.73
C ILE A 47 10.36 -14.76 1.78
N LYS A 48 9.08 -14.95 2.10
CA LYS A 48 8.37 -14.10 3.08
C LYS A 48 9.01 -14.14 4.47
N LEU A 49 9.59 -15.28 4.87
CA LEU A 49 10.24 -15.45 6.17
C LEU A 49 11.72 -15.01 6.17
N GLY A 50 12.25 -14.53 5.04
CA GLY A 50 13.66 -14.12 4.93
C GLY A 50 14.64 -15.29 5.05
N GLN A 51 14.23 -16.48 4.62
CA GLN A 51 15.06 -17.70 4.62
C GLN A 51 15.87 -17.86 3.32
N VAL A 52 15.81 -16.86 2.44
CA VAL A 52 16.54 -16.79 1.18
C VAL A 52 17.42 -15.55 1.22
N ASP A 53 18.71 -15.71 0.96
CA ASP A 53 19.72 -14.65 1.11
C ASP A 53 19.52 -13.51 0.10
N SER A 54 19.09 -13.83 -1.12
CA SER A 54 18.83 -12.87 -2.19
C SER A 54 17.63 -13.31 -3.03
N VAL A 55 16.77 -12.39 -3.39
CA VAL A 55 15.56 -12.67 -4.20
C VAL A 55 15.56 -11.75 -5.40
N GLU A 56 15.33 -12.32 -6.57
CA GLU A 56 15.10 -11.62 -7.83
C GLU A 56 13.70 -11.98 -8.35
N LEU A 57 13.15 -11.14 -9.22
CA LEU A 57 11.88 -11.47 -9.88
C LEU A 57 12.12 -12.56 -10.92
N ASP A 58 11.38 -13.65 -10.80
CA ASP A 58 11.33 -14.74 -11.76
C ASP A 58 10.12 -14.58 -12.68
N PRO A 59 10.30 -14.40 -14.01
CA PRO A 59 9.19 -14.27 -14.95
C PRO A 59 8.26 -15.49 -15.04
N SER A 60 8.68 -16.65 -14.52
CA SER A 60 7.86 -17.87 -14.45
C SER A 60 6.97 -17.92 -13.20
N GLU A 61 7.19 -17.04 -12.23
CA GLU A 61 6.41 -16.95 -11.01
C GLU A 61 5.26 -15.94 -11.12
N TYR A 62 4.24 -16.16 -10.31
CA TYR A 62 3.13 -15.24 -10.14
C TYR A 62 3.25 -14.49 -8.81
N TYR A 63 3.21 -13.16 -8.86
CA TYR A 63 3.31 -12.28 -7.69
C TYR A 63 1.96 -11.58 -7.45
N PRO A 64 1.17 -12.01 -6.45
CA PRO A 64 -0.18 -11.48 -6.25
C PRO A 64 -0.25 -9.96 -6.04
N SER A 65 0.80 -9.36 -5.45
CA SER A 65 0.90 -7.91 -5.21
C SER A 65 1.05 -7.09 -6.49
N HIS A 66 1.49 -7.69 -7.61
CA HIS A 66 1.75 -6.94 -8.83
C HIS A 66 0.47 -6.34 -9.43
N ASN A 67 -0.63 -7.11 -9.36
CA ASN A 67 -1.96 -6.70 -9.80
C ASN A 67 -2.90 -6.40 -8.63
N ALA A 68 -2.78 -7.13 -7.51
CA ALA A 68 -3.68 -7.04 -6.37
C ALA A 68 -5.17 -7.10 -6.80
N ILE A 69 -5.99 -6.12 -6.37
CA ILE A 69 -7.36 -5.95 -6.83
C ILE A 69 -7.52 -4.73 -7.77
N ASP A 70 -6.40 -4.17 -8.24
CA ASP A 70 -6.37 -3.02 -9.16
C ASP A 70 -7.01 -1.74 -8.58
N PHE A 71 -6.90 -1.53 -7.26
CA PHE A 71 -7.38 -0.28 -6.63
C PHE A 71 -6.67 0.96 -7.21
N TYR A 72 -5.44 0.83 -7.71
CA TYR A 72 -4.71 1.92 -8.35
C TYR A 72 -5.51 2.57 -9.49
N ASN A 73 -6.24 1.78 -10.28
CA ASN A 73 -7.06 2.26 -11.39
C ASN A 73 -8.55 2.40 -11.04
N ARG A 74 -9.01 1.77 -9.95
CA ARG A 74 -10.44 1.63 -9.59
C ARG A 74 -10.86 2.36 -8.32
N TYR A 75 -9.93 3.11 -7.70
CA TYR A 75 -10.17 3.73 -6.40
C TYR A 75 -11.42 4.63 -6.37
N LYS A 76 -11.81 5.24 -7.49
CA LYS A 76 -13.00 6.11 -7.54
C LYS A 76 -14.28 5.32 -7.37
N GLU A 77 -14.42 4.22 -8.11
CA GLU A 77 -15.56 3.31 -8.01
C GLU A 77 -15.59 2.66 -6.63
N ASP A 78 -14.43 2.22 -6.13
CA ASP A 78 -14.33 1.57 -4.83
C ASP A 78 -14.69 2.52 -3.68
N ILE A 79 -14.17 3.76 -3.68
CA ILE A 79 -14.50 4.77 -2.66
C ILE A 79 -15.98 5.15 -2.72
N ALA A 80 -16.61 5.18 -3.90
CA ALA A 80 -18.05 5.41 -4.01
C ALA A 80 -18.86 4.30 -3.30
N LEU A 81 -18.42 3.04 -3.38
CA LEU A 81 -19.04 1.94 -2.63
C LEU A 81 -18.83 2.08 -1.11
N LEU A 82 -17.66 2.55 -0.67
CA LEU A 82 -17.43 2.84 0.76
C LEU A 82 -18.37 3.94 1.27
N ALA A 83 -18.62 4.95 0.43
CA ALA A 83 -19.55 6.02 0.72
C ALA A 83 -21.01 5.52 0.78
N GLU A 84 -21.40 4.61 -0.10
CA GLU A 84 -22.72 3.96 -0.08
C GLU A 84 -22.95 3.21 1.25
N MET A 85 -21.92 2.56 1.79
CA MET A 85 -21.95 1.92 3.11
C MET A 85 -21.98 2.92 4.28
N GLY A 86 -21.78 4.21 4.03
CA GLY A 86 -21.81 5.26 5.04
C GLY A 86 -20.53 5.43 5.85
N PHE A 87 -19.37 5.05 5.29
CA PHE A 87 -18.08 5.19 5.96
C PHE A 87 -17.82 6.64 6.41
N LYS A 88 -17.20 6.77 7.58
CA LYS A 88 -16.69 8.05 8.14
C LYS A 88 -15.19 8.15 8.03
N THR A 89 -14.51 7.00 8.04
CA THR A 89 -13.07 6.94 7.87
C THR A 89 -12.68 5.82 6.92
N PHE A 90 -11.56 5.99 6.23
CA PHE A 90 -10.96 4.96 5.42
C PHE A 90 -9.47 4.88 5.70
N ARG A 91 -9.06 3.75 6.27
CA ARG A 91 -7.65 3.49 6.57
C ARG A 91 -6.95 2.91 5.35
N ILE A 92 -5.91 3.59 4.90
CA ILE A 92 -5.06 3.18 3.77
C ILE A 92 -3.59 3.43 4.13
N SER A 93 -2.67 2.69 3.52
CA SER A 93 -1.24 3.04 3.58
C SER A 93 -0.81 3.77 2.33
N ILE A 94 0.16 4.67 2.47
CA ILE A 94 0.90 5.21 1.32
C ILE A 94 2.00 4.20 1.01
N ALA A 95 2.09 3.76 -0.24
CA ALA A 95 3.16 2.90 -0.70
C ALA A 95 4.47 3.70 -0.70
N TRP A 96 5.44 3.31 0.11
CA TRP A 96 6.70 4.06 0.25
C TRP A 96 7.38 4.19 -1.12
N ALA A 97 7.50 3.09 -1.85
CA ALA A 97 8.13 3.06 -3.17
C ALA A 97 7.37 3.82 -4.27
N ARG A 98 6.17 4.38 -4.01
CA ARG A 98 5.54 5.35 -4.92
C ARG A 98 6.06 6.76 -4.69
N ILE A 99 6.42 7.12 -3.46
CA ILE A 99 6.93 8.45 -3.11
C ILE A 99 8.45 8.50 -3.27
N PHE A 100 9.17 7.48 -2.79
CA PHE A 100 10.61 7.33 -2.92
C PHE A 100 10.90 5.91 -3.45
N PRO A 101 10.97 5.73 -4.78
CA PRO A 101 11.13 4.41 -5.42
C PRO A 101 12.30 3.58 -4.92
N LYS A 102 13.42 4.22 -4.58
CA LYS A 102 14.59 3.60 -3.96
C LYS A 102 14.61 3.81 -2.45
N GLY A 103 14.00 4.88 -1.96
CA GLY A 103 13.87 5.18 -0.54
C GLY A 103 14.88 6.22 -0.05
N ASP A 104 15.90 6.52 -0.84
CA ASP A 104 17.01 7.43 -0.53
C ASP A 104 17.16 8.56 -1.56
N GLU A 105 16.18 8.79 -2.43
CA GLU A 105 16.19 9.93 -3.35
C GLU A 105 16.04 11.26 -2.60
N GLU A 106 16.73 12.31 -3.08
CA GLU A 106 16.62 13.66 -2.50
C GLU A 106 15.26 14.31 -2.75
N THR A 107 14.61 13.95 -3.87
CA THR A 107 13.32 14.51 -4.28
C THR A 107 12.29 13.40 -4.44
N PRO A 108 11.05 13.60 -3.97
CA PRO A 108 10.01 12.60 -4.12
C PRO A 108 9.53 12.49 -5.57
N ASN A 109 8.97 11.34 -5.91
CA ASN A 109 8.28 11.10 -7.16
C ASN A 109 6.91 11.81 -7.19
N GLN A 110 6.77 12.78 -8.09
CA GLN A 110 5.57 13.60 -8.20
C GLN A 110 4.32 12.80 -8.62
N GLU A 111 4.46 11.80 -9.50
CA GLU A 111 3.30 10.99 -9.94
C GLU A 111 2.71 10.18 -8.78
N GLY A 112 3.54 9.67 -7.88
CA GLY A 112 3.09 9.00 -6.65
C GLY A 112 2.36 9.96 -5.70
N ILE A 113 2.85 11.20 -5.56
CA ILE A 113 2.17 12.25 -4.78
C ILE A 113 0.80 12.56 -5.38
N ASP A 114 0.72 12.72 -6.70
CA ASP A 114 -0.51 13.07 -7.40
C ASP A 114 -1.55 11.95 -7.33
N PHE A 115 -1.11 10.69 -7.34
CA PHE A 115 -1.99 9.54 -7.09
C PHE A 115 -2.67 9.62 -5.72
N TYR A 116 -1.90 9.73 -4.63
CA TYR A 116 -2.49 9.78 -3.28
C TYR A 116 -3.30 11.05 -3.03
N ARG A 117 -2.88 12.19 -3.61
CA ARG A 117 -3.70 13.40 -3.61
C ARG A 117 -5.07 13.12 -4.22
N SER A 118 -5.11 12.46 -5.38
CA SER A 118 -6.35 12.14 -6.08
C SER A 118 -7.22 11.14 -5.29
N VAL A 119 -6.62 10.16 -4.62
CA VAL A 119 -7.33 9.23 -3.71
C VAL A 119 -7.96 10.00 -2.54
N PHE A 120 -7.21 10.88 -1.89
CA PHE A 120 -7.71 11.63 -0.73
C PHE A 120 -8.74 12.69 -1.10
N GLU A 121 -8.60 13.32 -2.27
CA GLU A 121 -9.61 14.21 -2.82
C GLU A 121 -10.92 13.47 -3.11
N GLU A 122 -10.85 12.23 -3.60
CA GLU A 122 -12.04 11.39 -3.81
C GLU A 122 -12.66 10.97 -2.46
N CYS A 123 -11.87 10.58 -1.45
CA CYS A 123 -12.41 10.35 -0.09
C CYS A 123 -13.13 11.60 0.45
N LYS A 124 -12.50 12.77 0.33
CA LYS A 124 -13.02 14.05 0.79
C LYS A 124 -14.32 14.43 0.09
N LYS A 125 -14.45 14.15 -1.21
CA LYS A 125 -15.69 14.36 -1.98
C LYS A 125 -16.89 13.63 -1.36
N TYR A 126 -16.68 12.48 -0.72
CA TYR A 126 -17.71 11.71 -0.03
C TYR A 126 -17.76 11.94 1.49
N GLY A 127 -16.96 12.86 2.03
CA GLY A 127 -16.89 13.13 3.48
C GLY A 127 -16.26 11.99 4.29
N ILE A 128 -15.38 11.21 3.67
CA ILE A 128 -14.63 10.12 4.31
C ILE A 128 -13.25 10.65 4.73
N GLU A 129 -12.91 10.53 6.02
CA GLU A 129 -11.61 10.94 6.56
C GLU A 129 -10.53 9.88 6.30
N PRO A 130 -9.45 10.18 5.54
CA PRO A 130 -8.34 9.25 5.35
C PRO A 130 -7.56 9.03 6.65
N LEU A 131 -7.35 7.78 7.05
CA LEU A 131 -6.45 7.41 8.14
C LEU A 131 -5.21 6.73 7.55
N VAL A 132 -4.09 7.44 7.54
CA VAL A 132 -2.90 7.00 6.79
C VAL A 132 -1.93 6.19 7.66
N THR A 133 -1.51 5.03 7.16
CA THR A 133 -0.36 4.28 7.68
C THR A 133 0.87 4.53 6.79
N LEU A 134 1.96 5.09 7.34
CA LEU A 134 3.13 5.49 6.55
C LEU A 134 4.02 4.33 6.09
N CYS A 135 4.15 3.30 6.92
CA CYS A 135 4.96 2.11 6.62
C CYS A 135 4.10 0.87 6.89
N HIS A 136 3.80 0.08 5.85
CA HIS A 136 2.89 -1.05 5.95
C HIS A 136 3.41 -2.28 5.20
N PHE A 137 4.56 -2.77 5.67
CA PHE A 137 5.25 -3.98 5.19
C PHE A 137 5.86 -3.87 3.77
N ASP A 138 6.01 -2.66 3.22
CA ASP A 138 6.33 -2.38 1.81
C ASP A 138 7.63 -1.56 1.64
N VAL A 139 8.68 -1.92 2.36
CA VAL A 139 9.98 -1.23 2.28
C VAL A 139 10.55 -1.33 0.85
N PRO A 140 11.08 -0.23 0.26
CA PRO A 140 11.77 -0.28 -1.04
C PRO A 140 12.91 -1.32 -1.03
N MET A 141 12.98 -2.16 -2.06
CA MET A 141 14.01 -3.21 -2.15
C MET A 141 15.42 -2.65 -2.24
N HIS A 142 15.59 -1.45 -2.78
CA HIS A 142 16.89 -0.77 -2.79
C HIS A 142 17.42 -0.56 -1.37
N LEU A 143 16.58 -0.14 -0.42
CA LEU A 143 17.01 0.00 0.98
C LEU A 143 17.43 -1.33 1.62
N VAL A 144 16.79 -2.43 1.21
CA VAL A 144 17.14 -3.78 1.67
C VAL A 144 18.52 -4.17 1.14
N ASN A 145 18.77 -3.94 -0.15
CA ASN A 145 19.98 -4.39 -0.83
C ASN A 145 21.20 -3.53 -0.46
N GLU A 146 21.06 -2.21 -0.45
CA GLU A 146 22.19 -1.30 -0.22
C GLU A 146 22.55 -1.15 1.26
N TYR A 147 21.53 -1.12 2.13
CA TYR A 147 21.72 -0.79 3.54
C TYR A 147 21.40 -1.96 4.48
N GLY A 148 20.86 -3.08 4.00
CA GLY A 148 20.40 -4.16 4.87
C GLY A 148 19.10 -3.83 5.60
N SER A 149 18.31 -2.89 5.06
CA SER A 149 17.06 -2.37 5.62
C SER A 149 17.26 -1.76 7.02
N TRP A 150 16.27 -1.92 7.90
CA TRP A 150 16.23 -1.39 9.27
C TRP A 150 17.35 -1.85 10.22
N ARG A 151 18.30 -2.67 9.75
CA ARG A 151 19.54 -2.96 10.48
C ARG A 151 20.50 -1.77 10.44
N ASN A 152 20.42 -0.96 9.39
CA ASN A 152 21.11 0.31 9.29
C ASN A 152 20.34 1.40 10.04
N ARG A 153 21.08 2.37 10.57
CA ARG A 153 20.56 3.48 11.38
C ARG A 153 20.14 4.67 10.52
N GLU A 154 20.80 4.87 9.39
CA GLU A 154 20.37 5.82 8.35
C GLU A 154 19.03 5.40 7.76
#